data_AF-A0A927TD29-F1
#
_entry.id   AF-A0A927TD29-F1
#
_cell.length_a   1.000
_cell.length_b   1.000
_cell.length_c   1.000
_cell.angle_alpha   90.00
_cell.angle_beta   90.00
_cell.angle_gamma   90.00
#
_symmetry.space_group_name_H-M   'P 1'
#
loop_
_entity.id
_entity.type
_entity.pdbx_description
1 polymer ?
#
loop_
_entity_poly.entity_id
_entity_poly.type
_entity_poly.pdbx_seq_one_letter_code
_entity_poly.pdbx_strand_id
1 'polypeptide(L)'
;MGAMVNDRVSGKFDERLNVLYLKIGRAYYSKNRNAKINDEEIKELFEQVEQVNTEKRNIEIRYLAQQGKKKCQSCEAIVSLESRFCNMCGEKFDESTMVVPEETPEAPQKKCEFCGEPLENDAVFCQNCGKKNGE
;
A
#
# COMPACT_ATOMS: atom_id res chain seq x y z
N MET A 1 15.09 -15.25 7.63
CA MET A 1 14.76 -14.18 8.61
C MET A 1 13.44 -13.48 8.31
N GLY A 2 13.06 -13.22 7.05
CA GLY A 2 11.80 -12.52 6.70
C GLY A 2 10.49 -13.18 7.18
N ALA A 3 10.34 -14.50 7.06
CA ALA A 3 9.11 -15.20 7.46
C ALA A 3 8.77 -15.06 8.97
N MET A 4 9.79 -15.14 9.84
CA MET A 4 9.60 -14.99 11.29
C MET A 4 9.20 -13.56 11.71
N VAL A 5 9.61 -12.55 10.93
CA VAL A 5 9.24 -11.16 11.18
C VAL A 5 7.78 -10.94 10.78
N ASN A 6 7.35 -11.47 9.63
CA ASN A 6 5.97 -11.37 9.17
C ASN A 6 4.99 -12.06 10.15
N ASP A 7 5.35 -13.23 10.68
CA ASP A 7 4.53 -13.97 11.66
C ASP A 7 4.33 -13.19 12.96
N ARG A 8 5.42 -12.63 13.51
CA ARG A 8 5.36 -11.79 14.72
C ARG A 8 4.56 -10.51 14.50
N VAL A 9 4.61 -9.96 13.29
CA VAL A 9 3.84 -8.77 12.91
C VAL A 9 2.36 -9.11 12.77
N SER A 10 1.98 -10.25 12.16
CA SER A 10 0.58 -10.70 12.10
C SER A 10 -0.02 -10.86 13.49
N GLY A 11 0.69 -11.51 14.41
CA GLY A 11 0.19 -11.74 15.77
C GLY A 11 -0.18 -10.45 16.52
N LYS A 12 0.56 -9.36 16.33
CA LYS A 12 0.24 -8.04 16.92
C LYS A 12 -1.05 -7.45 16.38
N PHE A 13 -1.32 -7.62 15.09
CA PHE A 13 -2.56 -7.15 14.47
C PHE A 13 -3.75 -7.97 14.96
N ASP A 14 -3.59 -9.28 15.05
CA ASP A 14 -4.65 -10.18 15.50
C ASP A 14 -5.03 -9.89 16.98
N GLU A 15 -4.05 -9.60 17.85
CA GLU A 15 -4.30 -9.15 19.22
C GLU A 15 -5.08 -7.82 19.27
N ARG A 16 -4.66 -6.83 18.48
CA ARG A 16 -5.34 -5.51 18.42
C ARG A 16 -6.78 -5.64 17.90
N LEU A 17 -7.01 -6.46 16.87
CA LEU A 17 -8.34 -6.75 16.34
C LEU A 17 -9.24 -7.42 17.39
N ASN A 18 -8.72 -8.42 18.10
CA ASN A 18 -9.47 -9.09 19.16
C ASN A 18 -9.94 -8.12 20.25
N VAL A 19 -9.07 -7.17 20.64
CA VAL A 19 -9.45 -6.11 21.59
C VAL A 19 -10.57 -5.23 21.04
N LEU A 20 -10.50 -4.83 19.77
CA LEU A 20 -11.53 -4.00 19.13
C LEU A 20 -12.86 -4.74 19.02
N TYR A 21 -12.86 -6.01 18.59
CA TYR A 21 -14.07 -6.82 18.51
C TYR A 21 -14.74 -7.01 19.87
N LEU A 22 -13.95 -7.23 20.93
CA LEU A 22 -14.48 -7.29 22.29
C LEU A 22 -15.11 -5.97 22.74
N LYS A 23 -14.48 -4.83 22.42
CA LYS A 23 -15.05 -3.49 22.71
C LYS A 23 -16.37 -3.28 21.97
N ILE A 24 -16.43 -3.62 20.68
CA ILE A 24 -17.64 -3.53 19.86
C ILE A 24 -18.76 -4.38 20.49
N GLY A 25 -18.49 -5.65 20.80
CA GLY A 25 -19.49 -6.54 21.40
C GLY A 25 -20.00 -6.04 22.76
N ARG A 26 -19.11 -5.48 23.60
CA ARG A 26 -19.48 -4.86 24.88
C ARG A 26 -20.34 -3.62 24.70
N ALA A 27 -19.94 -2.71 23.79
CA ALA A 27 -20.67 -1.49 23.49
C ALA A 27 -22.06 -1.81 22.91
N TYR A 28 -22.15 -2.81 22.05
CA TYR A 28 -23.42 -3.26 21.49
C TYR A 28 -24.33 -3.86 22.56
N TYR A 29 -23.81 -4.77 23.40
CA TYR A 29 -24.59 -5.39 24.49
C TYR A 29 -25.10 -4.36 25.51
N SER A 30 -24.25 -3.44 25.96
CA SER A 30 -24.62 -2.43 26.97
C SER A 30 -25.68 -1.45 26.46
N LYS A 31 -25.62 -1.09 25.17
CA LYS A 31 -26.57 -0.15 24.53
C LYS A 31 -27.91 -0.82 24.19
N ASN A 32 -27.92 -2.06 23.73
CA ASN A 32 -29.17 -2.78 23.45
C ASN A 32 -30.00 -3.10 24.71
N ARG A 33 -29.36 -3.10 25.88
CA ARG A 33 -30.04 -3.17 27.18
C ARG A 33 -30.81 -1.88 27.54
N ASN A 34 -30.41 -0.73 26.99
CA ASN A 34 -30.88 0.60 27.42
C ASN A 34 -31.57 1.42 26.28
N ALA A 35 -32.12 0.75 25.26
CA ALA A 35 -33.12 1.23 24.29
C ALA A 35 -32.82 2.51 23.45
N LYS A 36 -31.61 3.09 23.50
CA LYS A 36 -31.21 4.18 22.60
C LYS A 36 -29.86 3.90 21.95
N ILE A 37 -29.91 3.61 20.66
CA ILE A 37 -28.73 3.50 19.79
C ILE A 37 -28.22 4.93 19.55
N ASN A 38 -27.05 5.24 20.07
CA ASN A 38 -26.19 6.27 19.50
C ASN A 38 -24.98 5.55 18.89
N ASP A 39 -24.95 5.51 17.57
CA ASP A 39 -24.04 4.71 16.74
C ASP A 39 -22.61 5.23 16.71
N GLU A 40 -22.36 6.46 17.17
CA GLU A 40 -21.08 7.13 16.89
C GLU A 40 -19.86 6.41 17.48
N GLU A 41 -19.95 5.95 18.74
CA GLU A 41 -18.88 5.17 19.37
C GLU A 41 -18.63 3.80 18.69
N ILE A 42 -19.67 3.17 18.14
CA ILE A 42 -19.53 1.89 17.43
C ILE A 42 -18.92 2.14 16.03
N LYS A 43 -19.32 3.22 15.35
CA LYS A 43 -18.71 3.65 14.10
C LYS A 43 -17.21 3.93 14.28
N GLU A 44 -16.82 4.65 15.32
CA GLU A 44 -15.41 4.90 15.64
C GLU A 44 -14.62 3.60 15.85
N LEU A 45 -15.24 2.58 16.47
CA LEU A 45 -14.61 1.27 16.63
C LEU A 45 -14.50 0.51 15.30
N PHE A 46 -15.47 0.63 14.39
CA PHE A 46 -15.37 0.07 13.05
C PHE A 46 -14.27 0.75 12.22
N GLU A 47 -14.16 2.07 12.28
CA GLU A 47 -13.08 2.80 11.61
C GLU A 47 -11.71 2.33 12.12
N GLN A 48 -11.56 2.09 13.42
CA GLN A 48 -10.33 1.52 13.98
C GLN A 48 -10.04 0.11 13.44
N VAL A 49 -11.06 -0.75 13.25
CA VAL A 49 -10.88 -2.08 12.64
C VAL A 49 -10.41 -1.95 11.19
N GLU A 50 -11.01 -1.05 10.41
CA GLU A 50 -10.63 -0.80 9.02
C GLU A 50 -9.19 -0.25 8.89
N GLN A 51 -8.78 0.63 9.80
CA GLN A 51 -7.41 1.12 9.89
C GLN A 51 -6.43 -0.03 10.11
N VAL A 52 -6.70 -0.89 11.10
CA VAL A 52 -5.84 -2.05 11.42
C VAL A 52 -5.75 -3.03 10.25
N ASN A 53 -6.87 -3.32 9.58
CA ASN A 53 -6.90 -4.20 8.41
C ASN A 53 -6.13 -3.60 7.23
N THR A 54 -6.21 -2.29 7.04
CA THR A 54 -5.45 -1.58 6.01
C THR A 54 -3.96 -1.58 6.29
N GLU A 55 -3.55 -1.34 7.53
CA GLU A 55 -2.15 -1.47 7.96
C GLU A 55 -1.62 -2.89 7.71
N LYS A 56 -2.37 -3.93 8.10
CA LYS A 56 -2.01 -5.33 7.89
C LYS A 56 -1.84 -5.65 6.39
N ARG A 57 -2.79 -5.21 5.56
CA ARG A 57 -2.76 -5.39 4.10
C ARG A 57 -1.54 -4.71 3.47
N ASN A 58 -1.23 -3.48 3.87
CA ASN A 58 -0.10 -2.72 3.31
C ASN A 58 1.24 -3.37 3.64
N ILE A 59 1.40 -3.91 4.85
CA ILE A 59 2.61 -4.64 5.22
C ILE A 59 2.73 -5.94 4.43
N GLU A 60 1.64 -6.69 4.27
CA GLU A 60 1.63 -7.92 3.48
C GLU A 60 2.00 -7.64 2.01
N ILE A 61 1.42 -6.60 1.40
CA ILE A 61 1.75 -6.17 0.03
C ILE A 61 3.24 -5.87 -0.10
N ARG A 62 3.79 -5.05 0.81
CA ARG A 62 5.21 -4.68 0.80
C ARG A 62 6.11 -5.90 1.00
N TYR A 63 5.76 -6.79 1.92
CA TYR A 63 6.48 -8.02 2.18
C TYR A 63 6.52 -8.93 0.94
N LEU A 64 5.38 -9.12 0.27
CA LEU A 64 5.31 -9.92 -0.95
C LEU A 64 6.07 -9.26 -2.11
N ALA A 65 5.95 -7.95 -2.28
CA ALA A 65 6.65 -7.21 -3.33
C ALA A 65 8.18 -7.32 -3.19
N GLN A 66 8.72 -7.24 -1.97
CA GLN A 66 10.14 -7.49 -1.69
C GLN A 66 10.60 -8.90 -2.06
N GLN A 67 9.66 -9.86 -2.16
CA GLN A 67 9.92 -11.23 -2.58
C GLN A 67 9.61 -11.44 -4.08
N GLY A 68 9.33 -10.39 -4.84
CA GLY A 68 8.92 -10.48 -6.25
C GLY A 68 7.56 -11.16 -6.43
N LYS A 69 6.68 -11.06 -5.43
CA LYS A 69 5.37 -11.73 -5.39
C LYS A 69 4.22 -10.74 -5.18
N LYS A 70 3.01 -11.16 -5.52
CA LYS A 70 1.75 -10.47 -5.20
C LYS A 70 0.64 -11.46 -4.86
N LYS A 71 -0.38 -10.99 -4.13
CA LYS A 71 -1.58 -11.76 -3.80
C LYS A 71 -2.69 -11.47 -4.81
N CYS A 72 -3.33 -12.51 -5.35
CA CYS A 72 -4.50 -12.36 -6.21
C CYS A 72 -5.70 -11.86 -5.40
N GLN A 73 -6.37 -10.80 -5.84
CA GLN A 73 -7.54 -10.26 -5.14
C GLN A 73 -8.80 -11.12 -5.32
N SER A 74 -8.84 -11.96 -6.35
CA SER A 74 -9.99 -12.82 -6.68
C SER A 74 -9.95 -14.16 -5.91
N CYS A 75 -8.79 -14.80 -5.79
CA CYS A 75 -8.66 -16.13 -5.19
C CYS A 75 -7.57 -16.26 -4.12
N GLU A 76 -6.92 -15.17 -3.74
CA GLU A 76 -5.88 -15.11 -2.70
C GLU A 76 -4.57 -15.86 -2.99
N ALA A 77 -4.42 -16.47 -4.16
CA ALA A 77 -3.17 -17.11 -4.55
C ALA A 77 -1.99 -16.14 -4.57
N ILE A 78 -0.83 -16.57 -4.04
CA ILE A 78 0.42 -15.83 -4.12
C ILE A 78 1.12 -16.18 -5.43
N VAL A 79 1.29 -15.20 -6.30
CA VAL A 79 1.84 -15.35 -7.65
C VAL A 79 3.03 -14.41 -7.87
N SER A 80 3.75 -14.56 -8.98
CA SER A 80 4.83 -13.63 -9.32
C SER A 80 4.27 -12.21 -9.52
N LEU A 81 5.02 -11.20 -9.07
CA LEU A 81 4.67 -9.80 -9.25
C LEU A 81 4.51 -9.44 -10.74
N GLU A 82 5.31 -10.08 -11.61
CA GLU A 82 5.34 -9.89 -13.06
C GLU A 82 4.22 -10.65 -13.80
N SER A 83 3.49 -11.56 -13.13
CA SER A 83 2.42 -12.33 -13.78
C SER A 83 1.32 -11.39 -14.28
N ARG A 84 0.87 -11.59 -15.52
CA ARG A 84 -0.27 -10.87 -16.13
C ARG A 84 -1.63 -11.49 -15.81
N PHE A 85 -1.65 -12.76 -15.40
CA PHE A 85 -2.85 -13.50 -14.99
C PHE A 85 -2.55 -14.36 -13.77
N CYS A 86 -3.57 -14.63 -12.96
CA CYS A 86 -3.48 -15.60 -11.87
C CYS A 86 -3.43 -17.02 -12.45
N ASN A 87 -2.37 -17.76 -12.14
CA ASN A 87 -2.25 -19.17 -12.55
C ASN A 87 -3.21 -20.12 -11.80
N MET A 88 -3.91 -19.64 -10.77
CA MET A 88 -4.85 -20.44 -9.98
C MET A 88 -6.31 -20.23 -10.40
N CYS A 89 -6.75 -18.98 -10.64
CA CYS A 89 -8.15 -18.69 -11.00
C CYS A 89 -8.35 -18.06 -12.38
N GLY A 90 -7.28 -17.75 -13.11
CA GLY A 90 -7.37 -17.14 -14.45
C GLY A 90 -7.67 -15.64 -14.47
N GLU A 91 -7.89 -15.01 -13.31
CA GLU A 91 -8.12 -13.56 -13.20
C GLU A 91 -6.98 -12.78 -13.87
N LYS A 92 -7.32 -11.81 -14.69
CA LYS A 92 -6.34 -10.93 -15.33
C LYS A 92 -5.92 -9.86 -14.34
N PHE A 93 -4.62 -9.63 -14.21
CA PHE A 93 -4.13 -8.49 -13.45
C PHE A 93 -4.06 -7.26 -14.36
N ASP A 94 -4.70 -6.17 -13.96
CA ASP A 94 -4.59 -4.90 -14.68
C ASP A 94 -3.15 -4.40 -14.65
N GLU A 95 -2.61 -4.05 -15.83
CA GLU A 95 -1.25 -3.49 -16.00
C GLU A 95 -1.04 -2.20 -15.17
N SER A 96 -2.14 -1.53 -14.78
CA SER A 96 -2.17 -0.33 -13.94
C SER A 96 -1.87 -0.57 -12.45
N THR A 97 -1.81 -1.83 -11.99
CA THR A 97 -1.55 -2.18 -10.58
C THR A 97 -0.08 -2.49 -10.28
N MET A 98 0.82 -2.28 -11.24
CA MET A 98 2.27 -2.22 -10.99
C MET A 98 2.62 -0.91 -10.26
N VAL A 99 2.05 -0.69 -9.08
CA VAL A 99 2.52 0.35 -8.16
C VAL A 99 3.73 -0.24 -7.44
N VAL A 100 4.88 -0.19 -8.12
CA VAL A 100 6.14 -0.02 -7.39
C VAL A 100 5.93 1.26 -6.59
N PRO A 101 6.19 1.29 -5.26
CA PRO A 101 6.22 2.54 -4.54
C PRO A 101 7.18 3.47 -5.29
N GLU A 102 6.62 4.46 -5.97
CA GLU A 102 7.36 5.53 -6.59
C GLU A 102 8.19 6.15 -5.47
N GLU A 103 9.51 5.96 -5.54
CA GLU A 103 10.44 6.70 -4.70
C GLU A 103 10.13 8.17 -4.96
N THR A 104 9.67 8.84 -3.90
CA THR A 104 9.61 10.30 -3.68
C THR A 104 9.70 11.19 -4.92
N PRO A 105 8.74 12.13 -5.15
CA PRO A 105 8.80 13.03 -6.29
C PRO A 105 10.12 13.80 -6.28
N GLU A 106 11.04 13.42 -7.16
CA GLU A 106 12.22 14.23 -7.47
C GLU A 106 11.72 15.54 -8.06
N ALA A 107 12.29 16.63 -7.55
CA ALA A 107 12.02 17.99 -7.98
C ALA A 107 12.04 18.13 -9.52
N PRO A 108 11.28 19.07 -10.10
CA PRO A 108 11.16 19.23 -11.54
C PRO A 108 12.54 19.37 -12.20
N GLN A 109 12.98 18.32 -12.91
CA GLN A 109 14.23 18.31 -13.64
C GLN A 109 14.13 19.25 -14.85
N LYS A 110 15.05 20.23 -14.94
CA LYS A 110 15.15 21.16 -16.07
C LYS A 110 15.50 20.38 -17.32
N LYS A 111 14.86 20.65 -18.46
CA LYS A 111 15.17 19.98 -19.74
C LYS A 111 15.97 20.91 -20.65
N CYS A 112 16.83 20.34 -21.49
CA CYS A 112 17.55 21.09 -22.51
C CYS A 112 16.59 21.65 -23.56
N GLU A 113 16.69 22.95 -23.85
CA GLU A 113 15.82 23.65 -24.81
C GLU A 113 16.10 23.25 -26.26
N PHE A 114 17.26 22.64 -26.54
CA PHE A 114 17.70 22.30 -27.88
C PHE A 114 17.48 20.82 -28.25
N CYS A 115 17.59 19.90 -27.29
CA CYS A 115 17.48 18.46 -27.57
C CYS A 115 16.50 17.71 -26.65
N GLY A 116 15.96 18.36 -25.62
CA GLY A 116 14.95 17.78 -24.72
C GLY A 116 15.49 16.85 -23.63
N GLU A 117 16.80 16.62 -23.55
CA GLU A 117 17.44 15.79 -22.52
C GLU A 117 17.25 16.40 -21.12
N PRO A 118 16.95 15.62 -20.07
CA PRO A 118 16.97 16.09 -18.70
C PRO A 118 18.38 16.59 -18.30
N LEU A 119 18.42 17.74 -17.65
CA LEU A 119 19.60 18.38 -17.11
C LEU A 119 19.58 18.26 -15.60
N GLU A 120 20.75 18.01 -15.00
CA GLU A 120 20.94 18.15 -13.57
C GLU A 120 20.72 19.62 -13.13
N ASN A 121 20.35 19.82 -11.86
CA ASN A 121 19.79 21.09 -11.36
C ASN A 121 20.69 22.34 -11.50
N ASP A 122 21.94 22.21 -11.95
CA ASP A 122 22.87 23.33 -12.21
C ASP A 122 23.65 23.19 -13.54
N ALA A 123 23.22 22.32 -14.45
CA ALA A 123 23.96 22.08 -15.69
C ALA A 123 23.84 23.25 -16.68
N VAL A 124 24.93 24.01 -16.82
CA VAL A 124 25.07 25.12 -17.78
C VAL A 124 25.22 24.63 -19.23
N PHE A 125 25.74 23.42 -19.43
CA PHE A 125 25.91 22.80 -20.75
C PHE A 125 25.23 21.44 -20.80
N CYS A 126 24.57 21.12 -21.91
CA CYS A 126 24.00 19.80 -22.14
C CYS A 126 25.11 18.78 -22.45
N GLN A 127 25.17 17.69 -21.68
CA GLN A 127 26.13 16.61 -21.93
C GLN A 127 25.83 15.82 -23.21
N ASN A 128 24.59 15.84 -23.69
CA ASN A 128 24.18 15.12 -24.90
C ASN A 128 24.47 15.94 -26.17
N CYS A 129 24.03 17.20 -26.24
CA CYS A 129 24.17 18.03 -27.45
C CYS A 129 25.27 19.10 -27.39
N GLY A 130 25.94 19.27 -26.25
CA GLY A 130 27.04 20.23 -26.07
C GLY A 130 26.64 21.71 -26.05
N LYS A 131 25.34 22.04 -26.19
CA LYS A 131 24.85 23.43 -26.18
C LYS A 131 24.67 23.95 -24.76
N LYS A 132 24.93 25.24 -24.57
CA LYS A 132 24.71 25.96 -23.31
C LYS A 132 23.21 26.16 -23.08
N ASN A 133 22.69 25.80 -21.91
CA ASN A 133 21.30 26.08 -21.51
C ASN A 133 21.33 27.11 -20.37
N GLY A 134 20.68 28.26 -20.59
CA GLY A 134 20.77 29.43 -19.72
C GLY A 134 21.69 30.51 -20.30
N GLU A 135 21.12 31.69 -20.56
CA GLU A 135 21.88 32.92 -20.82
C GLU A 135 22.81 33.24 -19.63
#